data_AF-A0A9D7NLH5-F1
#
_entry.id   AF-A0A9D7NLH5-F1
#
_cell.length_a   1.000
_cell.length_b   1.000
_cell.length_c   1.000
_cell.angle_alpha   90.00
_cell.angle_beta   90.00
_cell.angle_gamma   90.00
#
_symmetry.space_group_name_H-M   'P 1'
#
loop_
_entity.id
_entity.type
_entity.pdbx_description
1 polymer ?
#
loop_
_entity_poly.entity_id
_entity_poly.type
_entity_poly.pdbx_seq_one_letter_code
_entity_poly.pdbx_strand_id
1 'polypeptide(L)'
;MPDCTNIILALSVAWRNYHYIAEYGLAYKRLGVLWFLILVVLGLYSLFAMIQQRRSLYYLWVINAWFLYASLLGSSMVNWDVLITRYNLNQAQHAKIDTLFLLREVSDKNLPLLLNEHELLLERSNSAPETVDKFLQLKIKAFERRTARQGWRGWNWADEVTRRAL
;
A
#
# COMPACT_ATOMS: atom_id res chain seq x y z
N MET A 1 -2.55 -24.45 -25.62
CA MET A 1 -1.53 -23.88 -24.71
C MET A 1 -2.03 -22.52 -24.29
N PRO A 2 -1.91 -22.07 -23.03
CA PRO A 2 -1.96 -20.64 -22.77
C PRO A 2 -0.73 -20.10 -23.49
N ASP A 3 -0.98 -19.44 -24.61
CA ASP A 3 0.10 -19.03 -25.49
C ASP A 3 1.06 -18.16 -24.67
N CYS A 4 2.37 -18.45 -24.76
CA CYS A 4 3.41 -17.83 -23.95
C CYS A 4 3.31 -16.30 -23.94
N THR A 5 2.69 -15.73 -24.97
CA THR A 5 2.30 -14.32 -25.13
C THR A 5 1.52 -13.75 -23.94
N ASN A 6 0.56 -14.47 -23.35
CA ASN A 6 -0.25 -13.92 -22.24
C ASN A 6 0.58 -13.75 -20.95
N ILE A 7 1.50 -14.68 -20.69
CA ILE A 7 2.41 -14.62 -19.54
C ILE A 7 3.46 -13.52 -19.75
N ILE A 8 4.02 -13.43 -20.97
CA ILE A 8 4.99 -12.39 -21.35
C ILE A 8 4.36 -10.99 -21.22
N LEU A 9 3.10 -10.82 -21.64
CA LEU A 9 2.38 -9.55 -21.52
C LEU A 9 2.21 -9.15 -20.04
N ALA A 10 1.82 -10.09 -19.18
CA ALA A 10 1.71 -9.84 -17.74
C ALA A 10 3.06 -9.46 -17.11
N LEU A 11 4.14 -10.16 -17.49
CA LEU A 11 5.51 -9.84 -17.03
C LEU A 11 5.99 -8.47 -17.52
N SER A 12 5.66 -8.07 -18.75
CA SER A 12 6.00 -6.74 -19.28
C SER A 12 5.32 -5.62 -18.47
N VAL A 13 4.05 -5.81 -18.11
CA VAL A 13 3.32 -4.86 -17.25
C VAL A 13 3.88 -4.86 -15.83
N ALA A 14 4.31 -6.02 -15.31
CA ALA A 14 4.98 -6.12 -14.01
C ALA A 14 6.30 -5.33 -14.01
N TRP A 15 7.13 -5.54 -15.03
CA TRP A 15 8.43 -4.89 -15.18
C TRP A 15 8.29 -3.37 -15.25
N ARG A 16 7.33 -2.88 -16.05
CA ARG A 16 7.05 -1.44 -16.16
C ARG A 16 6.58 -0.86 -14.82
N ASN A 17 5.68 -1.54 -14.11
CA ASN A 17 5.24 -1.10 -12.79
C ASN A 17 6.37 -1.11 -11.76
N TYR A 18 7.23 -2.12 -11.79
CA TYR A 18 8.40 -2.21 -10.91
C TYR A 18 9.33 -1.01 -11.11
N HIS A 19 9.62 -0.66 -12.37
CA HIS A 19 10.46 0.51 -12.69
C HIS A 19 9.84 1.82 -12.17
N TYR A 20 8.52 2.00 -12.32
CA TYR A 20 7.82 3.16 -11.79
C TYR A 20 7.87 3.26 -10.26
N ILE A 21 7.76 2.12 -9.56
CA ILE A 21 7.87 2.06 -8.09
C ILE A 21 9.29 2.41 -7.65
N ALA A 22 10.31 1.91 -8.36
CA ALA A 22 11.71 2.21 -8.05
C ALA A 22 12.06 3.70 -8.22
N GLU A 23 11.50 4.37 -9.22
CA GLU A 23 11.83 5.78 -9.52
C GLU A 23 11.06 6.80 -8.67
N TYR A 24 9.81 6.51 -8.32
CA TYR A 24 8.91 7.49 -7.70
C TYR A 24 8.35 7.03 -6.34
N GLY A 25 8.83 5.91 -5.81
CA GLY A 25 8.37 5.33 -4.56
C GLY A 25 7.04 4.57 -4.66
N LEU A 26 6.64 3.98 -3.52
CA LEU A 26 5.47 3.14 -3.41
C LEU A 26 4.22 4.00 -3.13
N ALA A 27 3.30 4.05 -4.08
CA ALA A 27 2.03 4.76 -3.95
C ALA A 27 0.86 3.77 -3.83
N TYR A 28 -0.22 4.16 -3.14
CA TYR A 28 -1.46 3.38 -2.99
C TYR A 28 -1.96 2.79 -4.31
N LYS A 29 -2.00 3.63 -5.36
CA LYS A 29 -2.47 3.25 -6.69
C LYS A 29 -1.59 2.16 -7.32
N ARG A 30 -0.28 2.15 -7.07
CA ARG A 30 0.68 1.19 -7.66
C ARG A 30 0.70 -0.14 -6.91
N LEU A 31 0.56 -0.09 -5.59
CA LEU A 31 0.41 -1.29 -4.78
C LEU A 31 -0.89 -2.03 -5.13
N GLY A 32 -1.99 -1.30 -5.36
CA GLY A 32 -3.23 -1.87 -5.89
C GLY A 32 -3.05 -2.56 -7.25
N VAL A 33 -2.29 -1.94 -8.16
CA VAL A 33 -1.99 -2.54 -9.48
C VAL A 33 -1.17 -3.82 -9.36
N LEU A 34 -0.15 -3.86 -8.49
CA LEU A 34 0.62 -5.08 -8.23
C LEU A 34 -0.26 -6.19 -7.66
N TRP A 35 -1.12 -5.85 -6.69
CA TRP A 35 -2.03 -6.82 -6.07
C TRP A 35 -3.03 -7.38 -7.08
N PHE A 36 -3.56 -6.51 -7.94
CA PHE A 36 -4.42 -6.92 -9.05
C PHE A 36 -3.69 -7.82 -10.05
N LEU A 37 -2.44 -7.50 -10.38
CA LEU A 37 -1.63 -8.31 -11.30
C LEU A 37 -1.42 -9.73 -10.77
N ILE A 38 -1.19 -9.89 -9.46
CA ILE A 38 -1.08 -11.21 -8.81
C ILE A 38 -2.39 -11.99 -9.00
N LEU A 39 -3.54 -11.36 -8.79
CA LEU A 39 -4.84 -12.00 -9.01
C LEU A 39 -5.06 -12.40 -10.47
N VAL A 40 -4.64 -11.57 -11.42
CA VAL A 40 -4.72 -11.88 -12.86
C VAL A 40 -3.85 -13.08 -13.20
N VAL A 41 -2.63 -13.16 -12.67
CA VAL A 41 -1.73 -14.31 -12.88
C VAL A 41 -2.33 -15.59 -12.28
N LEU A 42 -2.90 -15.52 -11.08
CA LEU A 42 -3.58 -16.66 -10.46
C LEU A 42 -4.83 -17.08 -11.25
N GLY A 43 -5.60 -16.13 -11.77
CA GLY A 43 -6.75 -16.39 -12.63
C GLY A 43 -6.39 -17.01 -13.99
N LEU A 44 -5.28 -16.57 -14.59
CA LEU A 44 -4.73 -17.20 -15.80
C LEU A 44 -4.21 -18.60 -15.53
N TYR A 45 -3.57 -18.82 -14.37
CA TYR A 45 -3.12 -20.14 -13.95
C TYR A 45 -4.30 -21.09 -13.70
N SER A 46 -5.37 -20.63 -13.04
CA SER A 46 -6.57 -21.44 -12.80
C SER A 46 -7.28 -21.79 -14.12
N LEU A 47 -7.33 -20.86 -15.07
CA LEU A 47 -7.81 -21.10 -16.43
C LEU A 47 -6.97 -22.17 -17.15
N PHE A 48 -5.65 -22.10 -17.04
CA PHE A 48 -4.77 -23.11 -17.62
C PHE A 48 -5.02 -24.51 -17.03
N ALA A 49 -5.11 -24.61 -15.70
CA ALA A 49 -5.41 -25.86 -15.02
C ALA A 49 -6.77 -26.44 -15.44
N MET A 50 -7.78 -25.58 -15.65
CA MET A 50 -9.09 -25.99 -16.14
C MET A 50 -9.01 -26.62 -17.54
N ILE A 51 -8.27 -25.99 -18.46
CA ILE A 51 -8.09 -26.46 -19.85
C ILE A 51 -7.41 -27.83 -19.86
N GLN A 52 -6.34 -28.01 -19.07
CA GLN A 52 -5.61 -29.28 -19.00
C GLN A 52 -6.46 -30.42 -18.41
N GLN A 53 -7.28 -30.12 -17.42
CA GLN A 53 -8.11 -31.13 -16.74
C GLN A 53 -9.52 -31.29 -17.36
N ARG A 54 -9.83 -30.57 -18.45
CA ARG A 54 -11.17 -30.49 -19.08
C ARG A 54 -12.32 -30.28 -18.08
N ARG A 55 -12.09 -29.44 -17.07
CA ARG A 55 -13.11 -29.11 -16.05
C ARG A 55 -14.15 -28.14 -16.63
N SER A 56 -15.36 -28.18 -16.07
CA SER A 56 -16.45 -27.24 -16.41
C SER A 56 -16.10 -25.80 -16.04
N LEU A 57 -16.63 -24.82 -16.78
CA LEU A 57 -16.52 -23.39 -16.48
C LEU A 57 -16.97 -23.03 -15.05
N TYR A 58 -17.87 -23.84 -14.46
CA TYR A 58 -18.29 -23.69 -13.07
C TYR A 58 -17.13 -23.80 -12.07
N TYR A 59 -16.17 -24.71 -12.32
CA TYR A 59 -14.97 -24.88 -11.48
C TYR A 59 -14.13 -23.60 -11.43
N LEU A 60 -14.02 -22.91 -12.57
CA LEU A 60 -13.24 -21.67 -12.68
C LEU A 60 -13.87 -20.52 -11.89
N TRP A 61 -15.20 -20.39 -11.92
CA TRP A 61 -15.92 -19.39 -11.14
C TRP A 61 -15.72 -19.58 -9.63
N VAL A 62 -15.83 -20.82 -9.15
CA VAL A 62 -15.65 -21.13 -7.72
C VAL A 62 -14.22 -20.81 -7.26
N ILE A 63 -13.20 -21.24 -8.02
CA ILE A 63 -11.80 -21.01 -7.64
C ILE A 63 -11.40 -19.54 -7.72
N ASN A 64 -11.82 -18.82 -8.76
CA ASN A 64 -11.53 -17.38 -8.86
C ASN A 64 -12.27 -16.58 -7.78
N ALA A 65 -13.49 -16.99 -7.39
CA ALA A 65 -14.18 -16.41 -6.25
C ALA A 65 -13.41 -16.65 -4.94
N TRP A 66 -12.87 -17.85 -4.72
CA TRP A 66 -12.00 -18.14 -3.58
C TRP A 66 -10.72 -17.30 -3.58
N PHE A 67 -10.05 -17.14 -4.72
CA PHE A 67 -8.87 -16.27 -4.82
C PHE A 67 -9.20 -14.82 -4.52
N LEU A 68 -10.33 -14.31 -5.04
CA LEU A 68 -10.79 -12.95 -4.76
C LEU A 68 -11.13 -12.77 -3.29
N TYR A 69 -11.81 -13.74 -2.68
CA TYR A 69 -12.16 -13.74 -1.26
C TYR A 69 -10.92 -13.78 -0.36
N ALA A 70 -9.98 -14.69 -0.63
CA ALA A 70 -8.72 -14.79 0.10
C ALA A 70 -7.88 -13.53 -0.04
N SER A 71 -7.86 -12.91 -1.22
CA SER A 71 -7.19 -11.64 -1.46
C SER A 71 -7.82 -10.49 -0.68
N LEU A 72 -9.16 -10.44 -0.60
CA LEU A 72 -9.87 -9.42 0.16
C LEU A 72 -9.56 -9.52 1.66
N LEU A 73 -9.57 -10.75 2.19
CA LEU A 73 -9.17 -11.05 3.57
C LEU A 73 -7.72 -10.66 3.84
N GLY A 74 -6.79 -11.10 2.97
CA GLY A 74 -5.37 -10.78 3.09
C GLY A 74 -5.13 -9.27 3.05
N SER A 75 -5.81 -8.56 2.16
CA SER A 75 -5.71 -7.10 2.05
C SER A 75 -6.24 -6.37 3.29
N SER A 76 -7.28 -6.90 3.95
CA SER A 76 -7.81 -6.32 5.19
C SER A 76 -6.87 -6.48 6.39
N MET A 77 -6.07 -7.57 6.42
CA MET A 77 -5.14 -7.84 7.52
C MET A 77 -3.87 -6.98 7.46
N VAL A 78 -3.49 -6.49 6.29
CA VAL A 78 -2.24 -5.73 6.09
C VAL A 78 -2.50 -4.24 6.29
N ASN A 79 -1.77 -3.61 7.21
CA ASN A 79 -1.75 -2.14 7.33
C ASN A 79 -0.92 -1.53 6.20
N TRP A 80 -1.55 -1.36 5.03
CA TRP A 80 -0.91 -0.80 3.84
C TRP A 80 -0.31 0.59 4.07
N ASP A 81 -0.95 1.45 4.90
CA ASP A 81 -0.42 2.77 5.26
C ASP A 81 1.00 2.69 5.86
N VAL A 82 1.17 1.77 6.81
CA VAL A 82 2.44 1.58 7.54
C VAL A 82 3.47 0.92 6.62
N LEU A 83 3.07 -0.06 5.82
CA LEU A 83 3.95 -0.73 4.86
C LEU A 83 4.48 0.26 3.82
N ILE A 84 3.59 1.09 3.27
CA ILE A 84 3.92 2.15 2.31
C ILE A 84 4.87 3.16 2.93
N THR A 85 4.60 3.61 4.16
CA THR A 85 5.47 4.60 4.83
C THR A 85 6.84 4.00 5.13
N ARG A 86 6.92 2.78 5.68
CA ARG A 86 8.20 2.08 5.93
C ARG A 86 9.01 1.86 4.66
N TYR A 87 8.36 1.44 3.58
CA TYR A 87 9.03 1.18 2.32
C TYR A 87 9.58 2.47 1.70
N ASN A 88 8.79 3.55 1.66
CA ASN A 88 9.25 4.84 1.15
C ASN A 88 10.38 5.44 2.01
N LEU A 89 10.32 5.31 3.34
CA LEU A 89 11.38 5.75 4.24
C LEU A 89 12.69 4.97 4.03
N ASN A 90 12.61 3.66 3.82
CA ASN A 90 13.80 2.82 3.59
C ASN A 90 14.39 3.03 2.18
N GLN A 91 13.52 3.22 1.19
CA GLN A 91 13.92 3.46 -0.21
C GLN A 91 14.48 4.88 -0.45
N ALA A 92 14.36 5.76 0.55
CA ALA A 92 14.98 7.09 0.58
C ALA A 92 16.52 7.07 0.48
N GLN A 93 17.16 5.90 0.54
CA GLN A 93 18.58 5.76 0.23
C GLN A 93 18.90 6.02 -1.26
N HIS A 94 17.92 5.93 -2.17
CA HIS A 94 18.16 5.99 -3.61
C HIS A 94 17.31 7.02 -4.38
N ALA A 95 16.20 7.52 -3.81
CA ALA A 95 15.35 8.53 -4.43
C ALA A 95 14.81 9.51 -3.38
N LYS A 96 14.70 10.81 -3.75
CA LYS A 96 14.18 11.84 -2.84
C LYS A 96 12.71 11.60 -2.54
N ILE A 97 12.31 11.72 -1.27
CA ILE A 97 10.97 11.35 -0.80
C ILE A 97 9.96 12.47 -1.10
N ASP A 98 8.82 12.13 -1.70
CA ASP A 98 7.62 12.98 -1.67
C ASP A 98 6.96 12.92 -0.29
N THR A 99 7.57 13.58 0.69
CA THR A 99 7.08 13.65 2.07
C THR A 99 5.68 14.28 2.15
N LEU A 100 5.34 15.15 1.21
CA LEU A 100 4.02 15.76 1.10
C LEU A 100 2.91 14.72 0.87
N PHE A 101 3.19 13.66 0.10
CA PHE A 101 2.25 12.54 -0.10
C PHE A 101 2.06 11.73 1.19
N LEU A 102 3.15 11.41 1.91
CA LEU A 102 3.08 10.69 3.18
C LEU A 102 2.36 11.48 4.29
N LEU A 103 2.47 12.80 4.26
CA LEU A 103 1.82 13.69 5.22
C LEU A 103 0.34 13.96 4.87
N ARG A 104 0.00 14.08 3.59
CA ARG A 104 -1.34 14.50 3.15
C ARG A 104 -2.27 13.35 2.77
N GLU A 105 -1.75 12.29 2.16
CA GLU A 105 -2.57 11.23 1.57
C GLU A 105 -2.57 9.94 2.38
N VAL A 106 -1.51 9.68 3.15
CA VAL A 106 -1.43 8.48 4.00
C VAL A 106 -2.10 8.73 5.36
N SER A 107 -2.82 7.74 5.87
CA SER A 107 -3.61 7.84 7.11
C SER A 107 -2.78 8.17 8.35
N ASP A 108 -3.44 8.72 9.37
CA ASP A 108 -2.88 9.12 10.68
C ASP A 108 -2.12 8.00 11.41
N LYS A 109 -2.33 6.74 11.03
CA LYS A 109 -1.63 5.57 11.57
C LYS A 109 -0.13 5.57 11.29
N ASN A 110 0.36 6.40 10.37
CA ASN A 110 1.79 6.55 10.10
C ASN A 110 2.48 7.59 10.99
N LEU A 111 1.74 8.41 11.74
CA LEU A 111 2.27 9.40 12.69
C LEU A 111 3.39 8.86 13.60
N PRO A 112 3.23 7.72 14.30
CA PRO A 112 4.29 7.22 15.19
C PRO A 112 5.61 6.94 14.44
N LEU A 113 5.52 6.50 13.17
CA LEU A 113 6.70 6.24 12.35
C LEU A 113 7.35 7.54 11.86
N LEU A 114 6.54 8.56 11.55
CA LEU A 114 7.04 9.87 11.12
C LEU A 114 7.69 10.66 12.26
N LEU A 115 7.18 10.52 13.49
CA LEU A 115 7.74 11.16 14.68
C LEU A 115 9.10 10.54 15.06
N ASN A 116 9.23 9.21 15.01
CA ASN A 116 10.49 8.53 15.30
C ASN A 116 11.58 8.86 14.27
N GLU A 117 11.21 9.02 13.00
CA GLU A 117 12.15 9.25 11.89
C GLU A 117 12.18 10.73 11.45
N HIS A 118 11.79 11.65 12.34
CA HIS A 118 11.60 13.07 12.02
C HIS A 118 12.87 13.74 11.45
N GLU A 119 14.04 13.45 12.01
CA GLU A 119 15.31 14.01 11.52
C GLU A 119 15.65 13.53 10.11
N LEU A 120 15.42 12.24 9.81
CA LEU A 120 15.62 11.66 8.49
C LEU A 120 14.63 12.20 7.45
N LEU A 121 13.42 12.56 7.88
CA LEU A 121 12.43 13.23 7.02
C LEU A 121 12.87 14.64 6.63
N LEU A 122 13.43 15.42 7.56
CA LEU A 122 13.88 16.79 7.28
C LEU A 122 15.11 16.80 6.37
N GLU A 123 16.01 15.83 6.52
CA GLU A 123 17.23 15.73 5.70
C GLU A 123 16.93 15.26 4.27
N ARG A 124 15.96 14.34 4.09
CA ARG A 124 15.72 13.64 2.81
C ARG A 124 14.48 14.09 2.04
N SER A 125 13.76 15.08 2.56
CA SER A 125 12.57 15.63 1.89
C SER A 125 12.93 16.39 0.60
N ASN A 126 12.08 16.25 -0.41
CA ASN A 126 12.06 17.17 -1.57
C ASN A 126 11.58 18.59 -1.23
N SER A 127 10.92 18.77 -0.09
CA SER A 127 10.28 20.00 0.34
C SER A 127 11.10 20.71 1.41
N ALA A 128 10.92 22.03 1.52
CA ALA A 128 11.59 22.81 2.57
C ALA A 128 11.24 22.25 3.98
N PRO A 129 12.21 22.16 4.90
CA PRO A 129 12.02 21.62 6.25
C PRO A 129 10.85 22.27 7.00
N GLU A 130 10.69 23.58 6.86
CA GLU A 130 9.58 24.35 7.44
C GLU A 130 8.21 23.90 6.93
N THR A 131 8.14 23.48 5.68
CA THR A 131 6.91 22.99 5.06
C THR A 131 6.56 21.61 5.63
N VAL A 132 7.57 20.74 5.79
CA VAL A 132 7.41 19.41 6.39
C VAL A 132 6.89 19.51 7.81
N ASP A 133 7.54 20.32 8.66
CA ASP A 133 7.14 20.50 10.05
C ASP A 133 5.74 21.11 10.16
N LYS A 134 5.42 22.14 9.35
CA LYS A 134 4.07 22.71 9.29
C LYS A 134 3.01 21.67 8.97
N PHE A 135 3.24 20.81 7.98
CA PHE A 135 2.28 19.77 7.61
C PHE A 135 2.19 18.65 8.65
N LEU A 136 3.30 18.29 9.29
CA LEU A 136 3.31 17.35 10.41
C LEU A 136 2.46 17.87 11.56
N GLN A 137 2.67 19.11 11.99
CA GLN A 137 1.90 19.78 13.03
C GLN A 137 0.41 19.88 12.69
N LEU A 138 0.07 20.19 11.44
CA LEU A 138 -1.32 20.20 10.97
C LEU A 138 -1.97 18.82 11.07
N LYS A 139 -1.24 17.76 10.75
CA LYS A 139 -1.72 16.38 10.84
C LYS A 139 -1.93 15.95 12.29
N ILE A 140 -1.00 16.27 13.19
CA ILE A 140 -1.13 16.03 14.64
C ILE A 140 -2.40 16.72 15.17
N LYS A 141 -2.57 18.01 14.88
CA LYS A 141 -3.76 18.76 15.32
C LYS A 141 -5.06 18.20 14.74
N ALA A 142 -5.04 17.69 13.50
CA ALA A 142 -6.21 17.05 12.91
C ALA A 142 -6.55 15.74 13.64
N PHE A 143 -5.54 14.93 13.98
CA PHE A 143 -5.69 13.71 14.76
C PHE A 143 -6.27 14.01 16.15
N GLU A 144 -5.68 14.93 16.91
CA GLU A 144 -6.15 15.33 18.24
C GLU A 144 -7.61 15.80 18.22
N ARG A 145 -8.00 16.64 17.25
CA ARG A 145 -9.39 17.12 17.11
C ARG A 145 -10.37 15.99 16.82
N ARG A 146 -9.96 15.01 16.01
CA ARG A 146 -10.78 13.83 15.70
C ARG A 146 -10.94 12.96 16.94
N THR A 147 -9.84 12.69 17.64
CA THR A 147 -9.81 11.85 18.83
C THR A 147 -10.58 12.49 20.00
N ALA A 148 -10.48 13.81 20.17
CA ALA A 148 -11.24 14.54 21.20
C ALA A 148 -12.77 14.47 20.99
N ARG A 149 -13.21 14.28 19.74
CA ARG A 149 -14.63 14.10 19.40
C ARG A 149 -15.08 12.64 19.42
N GLN A 150 -14.15 11.68 19.49
CA GLN A 150 -14.46 10.26 19.56
C GLN A 150 -14.83 9.87 21.00
N GLY A 151 -16.07 9.41 21.17
CA GLY A 151 -16.46 8.66 22.36
C GLY A 151 -15.89 7.23 22.34
N TRP A 152 -16.19 6.46 23.40
CA TRP A 152 -15.72 5.08 23.59
C TRP A 152 -15.97 4.13 22.39
N ARG A 153 -17.01 4.37 21.59
CA ARG A 153 -17.36 3.56 20.39
C ARG A 153 -16.43 3.80 19.20
N GLY A 154 -15.70 4.91 19.20
CA GLY A 154 -14.74 5.26 18.14
C GLY A 154 -13.32 4.78 18.44
N TRP A 155 -13.10 4.12 19.57
CA TRP A 155 -11.77 3.68 19.98
C TRP A 155 -11.23 2.58 19.06
N ASN A 156 -9.95 2.70 18.68
CA ASN A 156 -9.23 1.73 17.89
C ASN A 156 -7.80 1.59 18.42
N TRP A 157 -7.25 0.37 18.37
CA TRP A 157 -5.89 0.08 18.80
C TRP A 157 -4.84 0.91 18.05
N ALA A 158 -5.03 1.11 16.74
CA ALA A 158 -4.10 1.92 15.95
C ALA A 158 -4.03 3.38 16.42
N ASP A 159 -5.18 3.95 16.83
CA ASP A 159 -5.25 5.33 17.33
C ASP A 159 -4.60 5.43 18.72
N GLU A 160 -4.72 4.39 19.54
CA GLU A 160 -4.06 4.31 20.85
C GLU A 160 -2.53 4.26 20.72
N VAL A 161 -2.01 3.51 19.75
CA VAL A 161 -0.57 3.47 19.46
C VAL A 161 -0.07 4.85 19.03
N THR A 162 -0.80 5.55 18.16
CA THR A 162 -0.46 6.91 17.76
C THR A 162 -0.52 7.89 18.93
N ARG A 163 -1.53 7.78 19.81
CA ARG A 163 -1.65 8.65 21.00
C ARG A 163 -0.50 8.49 21.98
N ARG A 164 0.07 7.29 22.10
CA ARG A 164 1.23 7.03 22.98
C ARG A 164 2.55 7.55 22.42
N ALA A 165 2.63 7.77 21.11
CA ALA A 165 3.82 8.24 20.43
C ALA A 165 3.88 9.77 20.30
N LEU A 166 2.75 10.45 20.51
CA LEU A 166 2.64 11.90 20.66
C LEU A 166 2.97 12.32 22.09
#